data_AF-A0A834C8Y9-F1
#
_entry.id   AF-A0A834C8Y9-F1
#
_cell.length_a   1.000
_cell.length_b   1.000
_cell.length_c   1.000
_cell.angle_alpha   90.00
_cell.angle_beta   90.00
_cell.angle_gamma   90.00
#
_symmetry.space_group_name_H-M   'P 1'
#
loop_
_entity.id
_entity.type
_entity.pdbx_description
1 polymer ?
#
loop_
_entity_poly.entity_id
_entity_poly.type
_entity_poly.pdbx_seq_one_letter_code
_entity_poly.pdbx_strand_id
1 'polypeptide(L)'
;MSGRMAWRFESRWHTIREPQVLRESVTPEGLLVVRDNEEAQQLEMATIHKPLLTSTLHGLQQEYSCFGAVCRLAKRWLAAQLFADDITEDTADLLVASLFLQPAPFTPPGSPQVGFLRFLHLLSSFEWRNNPLIVNLNNQLTAADYTEIKNSFMASRESLPVMFIATPNDKNSSMWTKRAPTVQMLQRVMTVAAESLKVLECQLMDGKRIQDVRVVMRPPLDAYDVLIHLHPKQVPLLSQAVDPPSVNFSRGVMAQGAAHSGGALPVIDYNPVFLYLSELREAFGDLALFFCDPYGGTVIAVLWKPKAFAPAPFKTSQVSARTVKVTGNEAKTVPNVEAILEDFQVLGKDLVKSVEAKTDKWSF
;
A
#
# COMPACT_ATOMS: atom_id res chain seq x y z
N MET A 1 5.53 35.35 -5.43
CA MET A 1 5.87 34.74 -4.12
C MET A 1 6.76 33.53 -4.38
N SER A 2 8.07 33.71 -4.33
CA SER A 2 9.03 32.60 -4.44
C SER A 2 9.00 31.83 -3.13
N GLY A 3 8.33 30.67 -3.10
CA GLY A 3 8.46 29.73 -1.99
C GLY A 3 9.89 29.22 -1.96
N ARG A 4 10.60 29.38 -0.84
CA ARG A 4 11.93 28.79 -0.67
C ARG A 4 11.77 27.27 -0.76
N MET A 5 12.45 26.64 -1.72
CA MET A 5 12.57 25.19 -1.79
C MET A 5 13.61 24.75 -0.77
N ALA A 6 13.18 23.99 0.23
CA ALA A 6 14.06 23.25 1.11
C ALA A 6 14.08 21.79 0.63
N TRP A 7 15.28 21.25 0.42
CA TRP A 7 15.49 19.85 0.05
C TRP A 7 16.15 19.13 1.22
N ARG A 8 15.72 17.89 1.49
CA ARG A 8 16.35 17.02 2.47
C ARG A 8 16.89 15.79 1.75
N PHE A 9 18.09 15.39 2.13
CA PHE A 9 18.71 14.15 1.71
C PHE A 9 19.03 13.34 2.96
N GLU A 10 18.67 12.06 2.95
CA GLU A 10 19.06 11.11 3.99
C GLU A 10 20.13 10.20 3.39
N SER A 11 21.30 10.13 4.03
CA SER A 11 22.39 9.26 3.63
C SER A 11 22.49 8.08 4.59
N ARG A 12 22.40 6.86 4.06
CA ARG A 12 22.69 5.63 4.79
C ARG A 12 23.90 4.94 4.16
N TRP A 13 24.77 4.40 5.00
CA TRP A 13 25.96 3.66 4.58
C TRP A 13 25.69 2.18 4.77
N HIS A 14 25.85 1.41 3.70
CA HIS A 14 25.66 -0.03 3.72
C HIS A 14 26.91 -0.70 3.15
N THR A 15 27.23 -1.88 3.68
CA THR A 15 28.33 -2.69 3.15
C THR A 15 27.76 -3.90 2.40
N ILE A 16 28.39 -4.29 1.30
CA ILE A 16 27.94 -5.43 0.47
C ILE A 16 27.85 -6.73 1.28
N ARG A 17 28.64 -6.85 2.35
CA ARG A 17 28.67 -8.01 3.23
C ARG A 17 27.56 -8.01 4.29
N GLU A 18 26.88 -6.89 4.52
CA GLU A 18 25.89 -6.73 5.58
C GLU A 18 24.71 -7.72 5.46
N PRO A 19 24.08 -7.92 4.28
CA PRO A 19 23.04 -8.95 4.14
C PRO A 19 23.57 -10.37 4.34
N GLN A 20 24.84 -10.63 3.97
CA GLN A 20 25.46 -11.94 4.17
C GLN A 20 25.71 -12.23 5.65
N VAL A 21 26.25 -11.26 6.39
CA VAL A 21 26.48 -11.36 7.83
C VAL A 21 25.16 -11.56 8.58
N LEU A 22 24.10 -10.85 8.19
CA LEU A 22 22.79 -11.05 8.81
C LEU A 22 22.25 -12.46 8.62
N ARG A 23 22.61 -13.15 7.54
CA ARG A 23 22.23 -14.55 7.33
C ARG A 23 23.06 -15.51 8.18
N GLU A 24 24.21 -15.10 8.71
CA GLU A 24 25.06 -15.94 9.53
C GLU A 24 24.57 -15.90 10.99
N SER A 25 24.30 -17.08 11.57
CA SER A 25 23.95 -17.24 12.97
C SER A 25 24.81 -18.33 13.60
N VAL A 26 25.30 -18.12 14.82
CA VAL A 26 26.14 -19.11 15.52
C VAL A 26 25.27 -19.91 16.48
N THR A 27 25.27 -21.24 16.37
CA THR A 27 24.54 -22.10 17.30
C THR A 27 25.22 -22.15 18.67
N PRO A 28 24.54 -22.61 19.74
CA PRO A 28 25.15 -22.74 21.08
C PRO A 28 26.42 -23.60 21.10
N GLU A 29 26.59 -24.50 20.13
CA GLU A 29 27.74 -25.39 19.95
C GLU A 29 28.90 -24.74 19.16
N GLY A 30 28.77 -23.47 18.76
CA GLY A 30 29.80 -22.71 18.04
C GLY A 30 29.81 -22.93 16.52
N LEU A 31 28.79 -23.56 15.95
CA LEU A 31 28.70 -23.81 14.51
C LEU A 31 28.03 -22.62 13.79
N LEU A 32 28.64 -22.17 12.69
CA LEU A 32 28.09 -21.11 11.86
C LEU A 32 27.03 -21.68 10.92
N VAL A 33 25.78 -21.27 11.12
CA VAL A 33 24.61 -21.64 10.32
C VAL A 33 24.16 -20.44 9.50
N VAL A 34 24.20 -20.59 8.19
CA VAL A 34 23.62 -19.61 7.27
C VAL A 34 22.13 -19.88 7.16
N ARG A 35 21.32 -18.96 7.69
CA ARG A 35 19.86 -18.99 7.62
C ARG A 35 19.37 -17.71 6.98
N ASP A 36 18.62 -17.85 5.89
CA ASP A 36 17.92 -16.71 5.33
C ASP A 36 16.85 -16.20 6.30
N ASN A 37 16.87 -14.89 6.56
CA ASN A 37 15.96 -14.25 7.51
C ASN A 37 15.31 -13.02 6.91
N GLU A 38 14.25 -12.55 7.57
CA GLU A 38 13.44 -11.46 7.05
C GLU A 38 14.21 -10.13 6.99
N GLU A 39 15.04 -9.87 8.00
CA GLU A 39 15.84 -8.65 8.10
C GLU A 39 16.87 -8.56 6.95
N ALA A 40 17.56 -9.66 6.64
CA ALA A 40 18.50 -9.73 5.52
C ALA A 40 17.79 -9.52 4.17
N GLN A 41 16.61 -10.12 3.98
CA GLN A 41 15.81 -9.93 2.76
C GLN A 41 15.36 -8.47 2.60
N GLN A 42 14.95 -7.81 3.69
CA GLN A 42 14.57 -6.40 3.67
C GLN A 42 15.77 -5.50 3.35
N LEU A 43 16.94 -5.79 3.94
CA LEU A 43 18.17 -5.05 3.67
C LEU A 43 18.63 -5.23 2.22
N GLU A 44 18.61 -6.46 1.69
CA GLU A 44 18.92 -6.75 0.30
C GLU A 44 17.97 -6.04 -0.66
N MET A 45 16.66 -6.06 -0.38
CA MET A 45 15.67 -5.30 -1.13
C MET A 45 16.01 -3.80 -1.17
N ALA A 46 16.33 -3.21 -0.02
CA ALA A 46 16.61 -1.77 0.11
C ALA A 46 17.94 -1.34 -0.55
N THR A 47 18.95 -2.20 -0.53
CA THR A 47 20.34 -1.83 -0.92
C THR A 47 20.73 -2.30 -2.32
N ILE A 48 20.12 -3.37 -2.82
CA ILE A 48 20.44 -3.96 -4.12
C ILE A 48 19.30 -3.75 -5.11
N HIS A 49 18.11 -4.23 -4.78
CA HIS A 49 17.02 -4.31 -5.76
C HIS A 49 16.33 -2.97 -6.03
N LYS A 50 16.03 -2.18 -4.98
CA LYS A 50 15.40 -0.86 -5.14
C LYS A 50 16.27 0.16 -5.89
N PRO A 51 17.59 0.28 -5.62
CA PRO A 51 18.44 1.19 -6.39
C PRO A 51 18.53 0.79 -7.87
N LEU A 52 18.63 -0.51 -8.15
CA LEU A 52 18.65 -1.02 -9.52
C LEU A 52 17.33 -0.75 -10.25
N LEU A 53 16.20 -0.97 -9.59
CA LEU A 53 14.88 -0.63 -10.13
C LEU A 53 14.79 0.87 -10.41
N THR A 54 15.17 1.72 -9.44
CA THR A 54 15.13 3.19 -9.58
C THR A 54 15.95 3.67 -10.78
N SER A 55 17.18 3.16 -10.93
CA SER A 55 18.05 3.49 -12.06
C SER A 55 17.42 3.08 -13.41
N THR A 56 16.83 1.88 -13.45
CA THR A 56 16.23 1.34 -14.68
C THR A 56 14.96 2.09 -15.07
N LEU A 57 14.08 2.38 -14.11
CA LEU A 57 12.88 3.18 -14.33
C LEU A 57 13.21 4.64 -14.68
N HIS A 58 14.34 5.17 -14.18
CA HIS A 58 14.83 6.47 -14.61
C HIS A 58 15.16 6.47 -16.10
N GLY A 59 15.80 5.43 -16.62
CA GLY A 59 16.00 5.24 -18.06
C GLY A 59 14.68 5.27 -18.84
N LEU A 60 13.66 4.57 -18.35
CA LEU A 60 12.33 4.55 -18.97
C LEU A 60 11.66 5.94 -18.98
N GLN A 61 11.85 6.74 -17.92
CA GLN A 61 11.38 8.13 -17.87
C GLN A 61 12.06 9.04 -18.90
N GLN A 62 13.34 8.80 -19.21
CA GLN A 62 14.05 9.54 -20.26
C GLN A 62 13.52 9.19 -21.66
N GLU A 63 13.12 7.94 -21.86
CA GLU A 63 12.51 7.48 -23.12
C GLU A 63 11.05 7.96 -23.26
N TYR A 64 10.26 7.86 -22.20
CA TYR A 64 8.85 8.21 -22.17
C TYR A 64 8.57 9.33 -21.15
N SER A 65 8.47 10.56 -21.64
CA SER A 65 8.31 11.75 -20.80
C SER A 65 7.09 11.73 -19.87
N CYS A 66 6.01 11.03 -20.25
CA CYS A 66 4.79 10.92 -19.45
C CYS A 66 4.81 9.80 -18.39
N PHE A 67 5.80 8.89 -18.42
CA PHE A 67 5.88 7.70 -17.55
C PHE A 67 5.69 8.06 -16.06
N GLY A 68 6.49 8.98 -15.54
CA GLY A 68 6.47 9.38 -14.15
C GLY A 68 5.18 10.09 -13.74
N ALA A 69 4.47 10.74 -14.67
CA ALA A 69 3.14 11.28 -14.40
C ALA A 69 2.10 10.16 -14.28
N VAL A 70 2.19 9.11 -15.10
CA VAL A 70 1.34 7.92 -15.00
C VAL A 70 1.60 7.19 -13.68
N CYS A 71 2.86 6.98 -13.30
CA CYS A 71 3.24 6.41 -12.02
C CYS A 71 2.61 7.15 -10.84
N ARG A 72 2.70 8.49 -10.83
CA ARG A 72 2.08 9.30 -9.77
C ARG A 72 0.57 9.16 -9.73
N LEU A 73 -0.11 9.11 -10.88
CA LEU A 73 -1.56 8.89 -10.93
C LEU A 73 -1.94 7.49 -10.43
N ALA A 74 -1.21 6.45 -10.83
CA ALA A 74 -1.41 5.08 -10.39
C ALA A 74 -1.22 4.94 -8.87
N LYS A 75 -0.10 5.41 -8.34
CA LYS A 75 0.18 5.42 -6.89
C LYS A 75 -0.86 6.20 -6.12
N ARG A 76 -1.24 7.39 -6.61
CA ARG A 76 -2.25 8.22 -5.95
C ARG A 76 -3.60 7.52 -5.90
N TRP A 77 -4.01 6.86 -6.99
CA TRP A 77 -5.26 6.10 -7.06
C TRP A 77 -5.24 4.89 -6.12
N LEU A 78 -4.16 4.09 -6.13
CA LEU A 78 -4.01 2.95 -5.22
C LEU A 78 -4.10 3.39 -3.75
N ALA A 79 -3.40 4.48 -3.41
CA ALA A 79 -3.43 5.05 -2.07
C ALA A 79 -4.81 5.57 -1.67
N ALA A 80 -5.48 6.31 -2.56
CA ALA A 80 -6.81 6.84 -2.29
C ALA A 80 -7.87 5.73 -2.18
N GLN A 81 -7.72 4.65 -2.95
CA GLN A 81 -8.55 3.45 -2.89
C GLN A 81 -8.18 2.50 -1.74
N LEU A 82 -7.25 2.90 -0.86
CA LEU A 82 -6.85 2.15 0.34
C LEU A 82 -6.12 0.82 0.04
N PHE A 83 -5.34 0.78 -1.05
CA PHE A 83 -4.55 -0.37 -1.50
C PHE A 83 -3.03 -0.17 -1.41
N ALA A 84 -2.56 0.89 -0.76
CA ALA A 84 -1.13 1.22 -0.70
C ALA A 84 -0.26 0.16 0.02
N ASP A 85 -0.83 -0.56 0.99
CA ASP A 85 -0.12 -1.66 1.66
C ASP A 85 -0.12 -2.96 0.84
N ASP A 86 -1.11 -3.14 -0.05
CA ASP A 86 -1.25 -4.34 -0.87
C ASP A 86 -0.43 -4.27 -2.16
N ILE A 87 -0.42 -3.09 -2.80
CA ILE A 87 0.35 -2.80 -4.00
C ILE A 87 1.28 -1.64 -3.66
N THR A 88 2.53 -2.00 -3.38
CA THR A 88 3.58 -1.05 -3.03
C THR A 88 3.87 -0.08 -4.17
N GLU A 89 4.51 1.04 -3.84
CA GLU A 89 4.94 2.02 -4.85
C GLU A 89 5.82 1.40 -5.95
N ASP A 90 6.74 0.51 -5.57
CA ASP A 90 7.65 -0.16 -6.51
C ASP A 90 6.87 -1.08 -7.47
N THR A 91 5.89 -1.81 -6.94
CA THR A 91 4.99 -2.66 -7.74
C THR A 91 4.12 -1.83 -8.67
N ALA A 92 3.59 -0.70 -8.21
CA ALA A 92 2.82 0.22 -9.05
C ALA A 92 3.67 0.75 -10.22
N ASP A 93 4.94 1.07 -9.98
CA ASP A 93 5.86 1.51 -11.04
C ASP A 93 6.14 0.40 -12.06
N LEU A 94 6.30 -0.86 -11.61
CA LEU A 94 6.47 -2.01 -12.52
C LEU A 94 5.22 -2.27 -13.37
N LEU A 95 4.02 -2.18 -12.78
CA LEU A 95 2.75 -2.28 -13.50
C LEU A 95 2.60 -1.18 -14.55
N VAL A 96 3.04 0.04 -14.24
CA VAL A 96 3.03 1.13 -15.21
C VAL A 96 4.10 0.89 -16.28
N ALA A 97 5.29 0.42 -15.91
CA ALA A 97 6.37 0.13 -16.86
C ALA A 97 5.96 -0.90 -17.92
N SER A 98 5.17 -1.92 -17.54
CA SER A 98 4.67 -2.92 -18.50
C SER A 98 3.83 -2.28 -19.61
N LEU A 99 3.10 -1.19 -19.34
CA LEU A 99 2.29 -0.48 -20.34
C LEU A 99 3.13 0.17 -21.44
N PHE A 100 4.37 0.55 -21.13
CA PHE A 100 5.29 1.18 -22.08
C PHE A 100 6.13 0.13 -22.81
N LEU A 101 6.60 -0.89 -22.08
CA LEU A 101 7.47 -1.95 -22.61
C LEU A 101 6.72 -3.01 -23.42
N GLN A 102 5.46 -3.29 -23.06
CA GLN A 102 4.59 -4.26 -23.73
C GLN A 102 3.26 -3.59 -24.07
N PRO A 103 3.24 -2.65 -25.03
CA PRO A 103 2.06 -1.82 -25.27
C PRO A 103 0.91 -2.55 -25.96
N ALA A 104 1.17 -3.72 -26.57
CA ALA A 104 0.18 -4.46 -27.35
C ALA A 104 -1.06 -4.82 -26.49
N PRO A 105 -2.29 -4.70 -27.03
CA PRO A 105 -2.65 -4.39 -28.43
C PRO A 105 -2.62 -2.89 -28.79
N PHE A 106 -2.25 -2.01 -27.87
CA PHE A 106 -2.15 -0.57 -28.08
C PHE A 106 -0.72 -0.13 -28.48
N THR A 107 -0.47 1.18 -28.45
CA THR A 107 0.86 1.82 -28.52
C THR A 107 1.33 2.20 -27.12
N PRO A 108 2.59 2.59 -26.88
CA PRO A 108 2.98 3.19 -25.60
C PRO A 108 2.10 4.42 -25.25
N PRO A 109 1.75 4.66 -23.98
CA PRO A 109 0.96 5.82 -23.58
C PRO A 109 1.64 7.14 -24.01
N GLY A 110 0.89 8.00 -24.70
CA GLY A 110 1.36 9.34 -25.10
C GLY A 110 0.96 10.46 -24.13
N SER A 111 0.08 10.17 -23.17
CA SER A 111 -0.37 11.13 -22.17
C SER A 111 -0.64 10.46 -20.82
N PRO A 112 -0.56 11.21 -19.70
CA PRO A 112 -0.82 10.67 -18.37
C PRO A 112 -2.22 10.07 -18.22
N GLN A 113 -3.22 10.67 -18.86
CA GLN A 113 -4.62 10.22 -18.81
C GLN A 113 -4.78 8.86 -19.50
N VAL A 114 -4.20 8.69 -20.69
CA VAL A 114 -4.25 7.41 -21.42
C VAL A 114 -3.49 6.34 -20.66
N GLY A 115 -2.32 6.68 -20.10
CA GLY A 115 -1.56 5.75 -19.27
C GLY A 115 -2.34 5.30 -18.04
N PHE A 116 -3.04 6.21 -17.37
CA PHE A 116 -3.88 5.89 -16.21
C PHE A 116 -5.08 4.99 -16.58
N LEU A 117 -5.79 5.28 -17.67
CA LEU A 117 -6.87 4.42 -18.16
C LEU A 117 -6.38 3.01 -18.49
N ARG A 118 -5.20 2.89 -19.13
CA ARG A 118 -4.59 1.60 -19.44
C ARG A 118 -4.08 0.87 -18.21
N PHE A 119 -3.62 1.58 -17.18
CA PHE A 119 -3.30 0.99 -15.88
C PHE A 119 -4.53 0.36 -15.22
N LEU A 120 -5.67 1.07 -15.19
CA LEU A 120 -6.93 0.51 -14.69
C LEU A 120 -7.39 -0.67 -15.53
N HIS A 121 -7.28 -0.56 -16.86
CA HIS A 121 -7.59 -1.66 -17.76
C HIS A 121 -6.75 -2.90 -17.45
N LEU A 122 -5.41 -2.77 -17.40
CA LEU A 122 -4.49 -3.84 -17.04
C LEU A 122 -4.90 -4.54 -15.74
N LEU A 123 -5.17 -3.78 -14.68
CA LEU A 123 -5.60 -4.36 -13.40
C LEU A 123 -6.89 -5.16 -13.56
N SER A 124 -7.88 -4.63 -14.27
CA SER A 124 -9.21 -5.24 -14.40
C SER A 124 -9.27 -6.44 -15.36
N SER A 125 -8.50 -6.43 -16.45
CA SER A 125 -8.63 -7.39 -17.56
C SER A 125 -7.54 -8.47 -17.58
N PHE A 126 -6.42 -8.26 -16.89
CA PHE A 126 -5.32 -9.23 -16.90
C PHE A 126 -5.64 -10.51 -16.11
N GLU A 127 -5.38 -11.66 -16.71
CA GLU A 127 -5.61 -12.97 -16.09
C GLU A 127 -4.46 -13.38 -15.13
N TRP A 128 -4.42 -12.77 -13.94
CA TRP A 128 -3.40 -13.03 -12.90
C TRP A 128 -3.26 -14.50 -12.48
N ARG A 129 -4.31 -15.30 -12.66
CA ARG A 129 -4.29 -16.73 -12.31
C ARG A 129 -3.45 -17.56 -13.27
N ASN A 130 -3.53 -17.25 -14.56
CA ASN A 130 -3.02 -18.12 -15.62
C ASN A 130 -1.77 -17.56 -16.32
N ASN A 131 -1.50 -16.26 -16.15
CA ASN A 131 -0.41 -15.60 -16.85
C ASN A 131 0.49 -14.82 -15.88
N PRO A 132 1.82 -14.95 -15.97
CA PRO A 132 2.75 -14.07 -15.30
C PRO A 132 2.86 -12.73 -16.05
N LEU A 133 2.94 -11.61 -15.32
CA LEU A 133 3.28 -10.32 -15.94
C LEU A 133 4.79 -10.21 -16.08
N ILE A 134 5.30 -10.21 -17.31
CA ILE A 134 6.75 -10.18 -17.58
C ILE A 134 7.16 -8.74 -17.93
N VAL A 135 7.92 -8.08 -17.07
CA VAL A 135 8.39 -6.70 -17.30
C VAL A 135 9.83 -6.75 -17.79
N ASN A 136 10.02 -6.69 -19.11
CA ASN A 136 11.34 -6.78 -19.76
C ASN A 136 12.12 -5.46 -19.70
N LEU A 137 12.63 -5.15 -18.51
CA LEU A 137 13.44 -3.96 -18.28
C LEU A 137 14.74 -4.01 -19.10
N ASN A 138 15.10 -2.91 -19.79
CA ASN A 138 16.29 -2.77 -20.62
C ASN A 138 16.47 -3.86 -21.71
N ASN A 139 15.39 -4.52 -22.15
CA ASN A 139 15.42 -5.61 -23.13
C ASN A 139 16.39 -6.77 -22.77
N GLN A 140 16.54 -7.05 -21.48
CA GLN A 140 17.46 -8.11 -21.00
C GLN A 140 16.87 -9.53 -21.12
N LEU A 141 15.55 -9.67 -21.26
CA LEU A 141 14.88 -10.96 -21.45
C LEU A 141 14.71 -11.27 -22.94
N THR A 142 15.14 -12.47 -23.32
CA THR A 142 15.01 -13.05 -24.66
C THR A 142 13.73 -13.87 -24.81
N ALA A 143 13.31 -14.20 -26.03
CA ALA A 143 12.12 -15.04 -26.24
C ALA A 143 12.20 -16.41 -25.53
N ALA A 144 13.40 -16.98 -25.39
CA ALA A 144 13.61 -18.21 -24.62
C ALA A 144 13.28 -18.01 -23.13
N ASP A 145 13.71 -16.87 -22.55
CA ASP A 145 13.40 -16.53 -21.16
C ASP A 145 11.89 -16.41 -20.92
N TYR A 146 11.14 -15.85 -21.87
CA TYR A 146 9.67 -15.76 -21.75
C TYR A 146 9.02 -17.14 -21.67
N THR A 147 9.49 -18.08 -22.48
CA THR A 147 8.99 -19.47 -22.43
C THR A 147 9.38 -20.16 -21.13
N GLU A 148 10.60 -19.95 -20.65
CA GLU A 148 11.08 -20.51 -19.39
C GLU A 148 10.28 -19.98 -18.19
N ILE A 149 10.11 -18.66 -18.09
CA ILE A 149 9.32 -18.01 -17.04
C ILE A 149 7.89 -18.55 -17.03
N LYS A 150 7.26 -18.66 -18.21
CA LYS A 150 5.90 -19.20 -18.30
C LYS A 150 5.83 -20.66 -17.87
N ASN A 151 6.78 -21.49 -18.28
CA ASN A 151 6.82 -22.91 -17.90
C ASN A 151 7.04 -23.07 -16.39
N SER A 152 7.98 -22.32 -15.80
CA SER A 152 8.25 -22.32 -14.37
C SER A 152 7.04 -21.83 -13.56
N PHE A 153 6.41 -20.74 -14.00
CA PHE A 153 5.20 -20.21 -13.39
C PHE A 153 4.07 -21.24 -13.37
N MET A 154 3.83 -21.93 -14.47
CA MET A 154 2.80 -22.97 -14.55
C MET A 154 3.13 -24.18 -13.67
N ALA A 155 4.39 -24.59 -13.61
CA ALA A 155 4.84 -25.73 -12.81
C ALA A 155 4.72 -25.49 -11.29
N SER A 156 4.88 -24.26 -10.84
CA SER A 156 4.89 -23.90 -9.41
C SER A 156 3.77 -22.94 -9.00
N ARG A 157 2.70 -22.85 -9.80
CA ARG A 157 1.64 -21.82 -9.64
C ARG A 157 1.03 -21.78 -8.24
N GLU A 158 0.85 -22.92 -7.60
CA GLU A 158 0.21 -23.05 -6.29
C GLU A 158 1.01 -22.41 -5.15
N SER A 159 2.35 -22.39 -5.26
CA SER A 159 3.24 -21.77 -4.27
C SER A 159 3.56 -20.30 -4.55
N LEU A 160 3.19 -19.80 -5.73
CA LEU A 160 3.51 -18.45 -6.18
C LEU A 160 2.44 -17.43 -5.75
N PRO A 161 2.83 -16.14 -5.59
CA PRO A 161 1.88 -15.09 -5.24
C PRO A 161 0.76 -14.95 -6.27
N VAL A 162 -0.36 -14.38 -5.84
CA VAL A 162 -1.56 -14.26 -6.68
C VAL A 162 -1.29 -13.31 -7.86
N MET A 163 -0.68 -12.16 -7.57
CA MET A 163 -0.11 -11.27 -8.56
C MET A 163 1.36 -11.66 -8.75
N PHE A 164 1.74 -12.11 -9.93
CA PHE A 164 3.12 -12.52 -10.24
C PHE A 164 3.72 -11.59 -11.28
N ILE A 165 4.84 -10.94 -10.93
CA ILE A 165 5.60 -10.03 -11.78
C ILE A 165 7.02 -10.57 -11.91
N ALA A 166 7.40 -10.96 -13.13
CA ALA A 166 8.76 -11.35 -13.46
C ALA A 166 9.54 -10.14 -14.02
N THR A 167 10.80 -10.03 -13.64
CA THR A 167 11.75 -9.04 -14.15
C THR A 167 13.07 -9.73 -14.53
N PRO A 168 14.00 -9.09 -15.26
CA PRO A 168 15.29 -9.70 -15.58
C PRO A 168 16.06 -10.23 -14.36
N ASN A 169 15.96 -9.53 -13.23
CA ASN A 169 16.65 -9.87 -11.98
C ASN A 169 15.85 -10.82 -11.07
N ASP A 170 14.61 -11.12 -11.43
CA ASP A 170 13.74 -12.01 -10.68
C ASP A 170 12.73 -12.68 -11.62
N LYS A 171 13.11 -13.86 -12.11
CA LYS A 171 12.30 -14.63 -13.08
C LYS A 171 11.24 -15.50 -12.42
N ASN A 172 11.48 -15.94 -11.18
CA ASN A 172 10.78 -17.09 -10.60
C ASN A 172 10.11 -16.81 -9.24
N SER A 173 10.51 -15.77 -8.50
CA SER A 173 10.06 -15.57 -7.12
C SER A 173 9.00 -14.48 -6.96
N SER A 174 8.98 -13.50 -7.87
CA SER A 174 8.09 -12.34 -7.84
C SER A 174 8.22 -11.55 -6.53
N MET A 175 9.44 -11.13 -6.23
CA MET A 175 9.87 -10.48 -5.01
C MET A 175 9.06 -9.23 -4.64
N TRP A 176 8.58 -8.49 -5.65
CA TRP A 176 7.79 -7.26 -5.48
C TRP A 176 6.37 -7.50 -5.00
N THR A 177 5.84 -8.72 -5.18
CA THR A 177 4.46 -9.09 -4.84
C THR A 177 4.38 -10.38 -4.01
N LYS A 178 5.51 -10.82 -3.43
CA LYS A 178 5.61 -12.05 -2.65
C LYS A 178 4.73 -12.05 -1.41
N ARG A 179 4.57 -10.89 -0.75
CA ARG A 179 3.80 -10.74 0.50
C ARG A 179 2.35 -10.34 0.27
N ALA A 180 2.11 -9.47 -0.70
CA ALA A 180 0.82 -8.89 -1.01
C ALA A 180 0.77 -8.57 -2.52
N PRO A 181 -0.42 -8.51 -3.14
CA PRO A 181 -1.76 -8.62 -2.53
C PRO A 181 -2.19 -10.06 -2.21
N THR A 182 -3.10 -10.19 -1.24
CA THR A 182 -3.86 -11.44 -1.04
C THR A 182 -4.88 -11.65 -2.17
N VAL A 183 -5.43 -12.86 -2.31
CA VAL A 183 -6.46 -13.16 -3.32
C VAL A 183 -7.64 -12.20 -3.21
N GLN A 184 -8.12 -11.97 -1.99
CA GLN A 184 -9.29 -11.11 -1.72
C GLN A 184 -9.00 -9.65 -2.06
N MET A 185 -7.81 -9.15 -1.69
CA MET A 185 -7.42 -7.78 -1.99
C MET A 185 -7.20 -7.58 -3.49
N LEU A 186 -6.61 -8.55 -4.19
CA LEU A 186 -6.48 -8.48 -5.65
C LEU A 186 -7.84 -8.44 -6.34
N GLN A 187 -8.77 -9.32 -5.96
CA GLN A 187 -10.14 -9.31 -6.51
C GLN A 187 -10.84 -7.96 -6.30
N ARG A 188 -10.62 -7.36 -5.12
CA ARG A 188 -11.16 -6.04 -4.80
C ARG A 188 -10.53 -4.95 -5.67
N VAL A 189 -9.20 -4.95 -5.84
CA VAL A 189 -8.49 -4.04 -6.75
C VAL A 189 -9.03 -4.17 -8.17
N MET A 190 -9.19 -5.39 -8.69
CA MET A 190 -9.72 -5.65 -10.03
C MET A 190 -11.13 -5.08 -10.20
N THR A 191 -12.00 -5.28 -9.21
CA THR A 191 -13.40 -4.80 -9.23
C THR A 191 -13.45 -3.28 -9.20
N VAL A 192 -12.70 -2.64 -8.29
CA VAL A 192 -12.65 -1.18 -8.18
C VAL A 192 -12.01 -0.56 -9.42
N ALA A 193 -11.00 -1.19 -10.02
CA ALA A 193 -10.41 -0.75 -11.28
C ALA A 193 -11.41 -0.80 -12.44
N ALA A 194 -12.18 -1.89 -12.56
CA ALA A 194 -13.21 -2.05 -13.59
C ALA A 194 -14.31 -0.98 -13.47
N GLU A 195 -14.84 -0.75 -12.26
CA GLU A 195 -15.84 0.28 -12.03
C GLU A 195 -15.28 1.70 -12.23
N SER A 196 -14.03 1.95 -11.81
CA SER A 196 -13.34 3.23 -12.06
C SER A 196 -13.21 3.50 -13.56
N LEU A 197 -12.83 2.49 -14.34
CA LEU A 197 -12.69 2.61 -15.79
C LEU A 197 -14.04 2.92 -16.44
N LYS A 198 -15.09 2.17 -16.08
CA LYS A 198 -16.46 2.39 -16.56
C LYS A 198 -16.96 3.80 -16.26
N VAL A 199 -16.73 4.29 -15.04
CA VAL A 199 -17.09 5.66 -14.67
C VAL A 199 -16.37 6.65 -15.59
N LEU A 200 -15.04 6.57 -15.70
CA LEU A 200 -14.24 7.48 -16.52
C LEU A 200 -14.64 7.45 -18.00
N GLU A 201 -14.86 6.26 -18.57
CA GLU A 201 -15.32 6.11 -19.95
C GLU A 201 -16.66 6.82 -20.16
N CYS A 202 -17.63 6.63 -19.27
CA CYS A 202 -18.89 7.36 -19.33
C CYS A 202 -18.71 8.88 -19.22
N GLN A 203 -17.81 9.37 -18.35
CA GLN A 203 -17.54 10.81 -18.22
C GLN A 203 -16.90 11.39 -19.48
N LEU A 204 -16.00 10.63 -20.12
CA LEU A 204 -15.30 11.04 -21.34
C LEU A 204 -16.26 11.10 -22.55
N MET A 205 -17.27 10.24 -22.60
CA MET A 205 -18.29 10.27 -23.66
C MET A 205 -19.30 11.41 -23.49
N ASP A 206 -19.59 11.83 -22.25
CA ASP A 206 -20.51 12.94 -21.96
C ASP A 206 -19.78 14.28 -21.71
N GLY A 207 -19.23 14.84 -22.80
CA GLY A 207 -18.46 16.09 -22.78
C GLY A 207 -19.25 17.37 -22.48
N LYS A 208 -20.55 17.28 -22.16
CA LYS A 208 -21.42 18.45 -21.90
C LYS A 208 -21.49 18.84 -20.42
N ARG A 209 -21.05 17.97 -19.51
CA ARG A 209 -21.14 18.20 -18.06
C ARG A 209 -19.74 18.35 -17.46
N ILE A 210 -19.56 19.34 -16.59
CA ILE A 210 -18.39 19.37 -15.70
C ILE A 210 -18.60 18.25 -14.69
N GLN A 211 -17.88 17.15 -14.87
CA GLN A 211 -17.98 15.99 -13.99
C GLN A 211 -16.84 15.97 -12.99
N ASP A 212 -17.13 15.54 -11.76
CA ASP A 212 -16.13 15.40 -10.72
C ASP A 212 -15.33 14.11 -10.93
N VAL A 213 -14.21 14.23 -11.63
CA VAL A 213 -13.30 13.10 -11.95
C VAL A 213 -12.73 12.46 -10.68
N ARG A 214 -12.68 13.19 -9.56
CA ARG A 214 -12.20 12.64 -8.27
C ARG A 214 -13.04 11.49 -7.74
N VAL A 215 -14.26 11.28 -8.26
CA VAL A 215 -15.10 10.15 -7.84
C VAL A 215 -14.36 8.81 -7.92
N VAL A 216 -13.49 8.61 -8.93
CA VAL A 216 -12.72 7.36 -9.06
C VAL A 216 -11.54 7.24 -8.11
N MET A 217 -11.22 8.32 -7.39
CA MET A 217 -10.23 8.35 -6.32
C MET A 217 -10.88 8.22 -4.95
N ARG A 218 -12.22 8.16 -4.85
CA ARG A 218 -12.92 7.98 -3.57
C ARG A 218 -13.13 6.49 -3.30
N PRO A 219 -12.67 5.97 -2.15
CA PRO A 219 -12.92 4.57 -1.80
C PRO A 219 -14.40 4.36 -1.44
N PRO A 220 -14.98 3.19 -1.76
CA PRO A 220 -16.31 2.83 -1.30
C PRO A 220 -16.28 2.51 0.21
N LEU A 221 -16.49 3.54 1.03
CA LEU A 221 -16.38 3.43 2.50
C LEU A 221 -17.50 2.59 3.13
N ASP A 222 -18.61 2.37 2.43
CA ASP A 222 -19.75 1.58 2.94
C ASP A 222 -19.45 0.07 3.04
N ALA A 223 -18.35 -0.39 2.43
CA ALA A 223 -17.91 -1.77 2.53
C ALA A 223 -17.14 -2.09 3.84
N TYR A 224 -16.85 -1.08 4.67
CA TYR A 224 -16.08 -1.22 5.89
C TYR A 224 -16.97 -1.24 7.13
N ASP A 225 -16.52 -1.93 8.17
CA ASP A 225 -17.31 -2.10 9.39
C ASP A 225 -17.26 -0.90 10.32
N VAL A 226 -16.10 -0.22 10.37
CA VAL A 226 -15.88 0.95 11.23
C VAL A 226 -15.05 1.98 10.48
N LEU A 227 -15.38 3.25 10.67
CA LEU A 227 -14.63 4.40 10.15
C LEU A 227 -14.13 5.25 11.32
N ILE A 228 -12.81 5.38 11.42
CA ILE A 228 -12.17 6.27 12.39
C ILE A 228 -11.87 7.59 11.69
N HIS A 229 -12.60 8.63 12.05
CA HIS A 229 -12.44 9.97 11.51
C HIS A 229 -11.37 10.72 12.29
N LEU A 230 -10.38 11.28 11.59
CA LEU A 230 -9.25 12.00 12.16
C LEU A 230 -9.50 13.51 12.16
N HIS A 231 -8.88 14.23 13.09
CA HIS A 231 -8.85 15.69 13.07
C HIS A 231 -7.99 16.19 11.91
N PRO A 232 -8.54 16.91 10.90
CA PRO A 232 -7.76 17.32 9.73
C PRO A 232 -6.54 18.18 10.06
N LYS A 233 -6.58 18.93 11.17
CA LYS A 233 -5.46 19.75 11.65
C LYS A 233 -4.23 18.93 12.02
N GLN A 234 -4.42 17.68 12.45
CA GLN A 234 -3.36 16.77 12.87
C GLN A 234 -2.84 15.88 11.73
N VAL A 235 -3.57 15.80 10.62
CA VAL A 235 -3.24 14.93 9.48
C VAL A 235 -2.11 15.54 8.64
N PRO A 236 -0.93 14.89 8.54
CA PRO A 236 0.14 15.33 7.65
C PRO A 236 -0.30 15.29 6.20
N LEU A 237 0.35 16.08 5.33
CA LEU A 237 0.08 16.06 3.88
C LEU A 237 -1.39 16.30 3.47
N LEU A 238 -2.22 16.90 4.34
CA LEU A 238 -3.65 17.16 4.06
C LEU A 238 -3.88 17.85 2.70
N SER A 239 -2.95 18.68 2.24
CA SER A 239 -3.01 19.33 0.91
C SER A 239 -2.95 18.38 -0.28
N GLN A 240 -2.56 17.11 -0.06
CA GLN A 240 -2.51 16.03 -1.07
C GLN A 240 -3.74 15.10 -1.00
N ALA A 241 -4.64 15.33 -0.03
CA ALA A 241 -5.89 14.58 0.08
C ALA A 241 -6.74 14.76 -1.20
N VAL A 242 -7.54 13.76 -1.55
CA VAL A 242 -8.46 13.84 -2.69
C VAL A 242 -9.50 14.95 -2.49
N ASP A 243 -10.10 14.99 -1.29
CA ASP A 243 -11.09 15.96 -0.88
C ASP A 243 -10.64 16.66 0.41
N PRO A 244 -9.69 17.61 0.33
CA PRO A 244 -9.19 18.30 1.51
C PRO A 244 -10.29 19.17 2.10
N PRO A 245 -10.62 19.05 3.41
CA PRO A 245 -11.58 19.93 4.05
C PRO A 245 -11.04 21.37 4.10
N SER A 246 -11.94 22.34 4.03
CA SER A 246 -11.58 23.75 4.22
C SER A 246 -11.05 23.96 5.65
N VAL A 247 -9.76 24.23 5.78
CA VAL A 247 -9.11 24.49 7.07
C VAL A 247 -8.65 25.94 7.14
N ASN A 248 -9.12 26.69 8.14
CA ASN A 248 -8.77 28.09 8.36
C ASN A 248 -7.45 28.26 9.14
N PHE A 249 -6.48 27.35 8.96
CA PHE A 249 -5.21 27.40 9.69
C PHE A 249 -4.01 27.24 8.77
N SER A 250 -3.02 28.11 8.97
CA SER A 250 -1.74 28.08 8.28
C SER A 250 -0.81 27.10 8.97
N ARG A 251 -0.50 25.97 8.33
CA ARG A 251 0.49 25.02 8.85
C ARG A 251 1.88 25.64 8.79
N GLY A 252 2.30 26.32 9.86
CA GLY A 252 3.69 26.60 10.22
C GLY A 252 4.61 27.11 9.10
N VAL A 253 4.10 27.75 8.04
CA VAL A 253 4.95 28.46 7.10
C VAL A 253 5.33 29.74 7.83
N MET A 254 6.53 29.76 8.41
CA MET A 254 7.07 30.97 9.03
C MET A 254 6.93 32.12 8.04
N ALA A 255 6.00 33.04 8.34
CA ALA A 255 5.82 34.25 7.57
C ALA A 255 7.08 35.11 7.76
N GLN A 256 7.90 35.18 6.72
CA GLN A 256 8.86 36.26 6.48
C GLN A 256 9.74 36.71 7.67
N GLY A 257 10.28 35.77 8.46
CA GLY A 257 11.41 36.04 9.33
C GLY A 257 12.71 35.61 8.65
N ALA A 258 13.75 36.45 8.66
CA ALA A 258 15.10 36.01 8.29
C ALA A 258 15.44 34.71 9.04
N ALA A 259 15.93 33.70 8.31
CA ALA A 259 16.37 32.46 8.92
C ALA A 259 17.47 32.84 9.91
N HIS A 260 17.20 32.69 11.20
CA HIS A 260 18.26 32.72 12.18
C HIS A 260 19.05 31.43 11.94
N SER A 261 20.32 31.56 11.59
CA SER A 261 21.27 30.45 11.58
C SER A 261 21.20 29.78 12.95
N GLY A 262 20.53 28.63 13.06
CA GLY A 262 20.28 27.95 14.34
C GLY A 262 18.84 27.94 14.86
N GLY A 263 17.83 28.32 14.06
CA GLY A 263 16.43 28.08 14.41
C GLY A 263 16.11 26.59 14.58
N ALA A 264 15.15 26.25 15.45
CA ALA A 264 14.70 24.87 15.63
C ALA A 264 14.26 24.28 14.27
N LEU A 265 14.85 23.16 13.88
CA LEU A 265 14.41 22.41 12.70
C LEU A 265 12.91 22.11 12.87
N PRO A 266 12.08 22.28 11.83
CA PRO A 266 10.70 21.83 11.90
C PRO A 266 10.70 20.35 12.24
N VAL A 267 9.69 19.86 12.97
CA VAL A 267 9.56 18.42 13.21
C VAL A 267 9.39 17.74 11.85
N ILE A 268 10.38 16.96 11.44
CA ILE A 268 10.42 16.25 10.15
C ILE A 268 10.14 14.76 10.42
N ASP A 269 9.52 14.08 9.45
CA ASP A 269 9.11 12.66 9.49
C ASP A 269 8.14 12.26 10.61
N TYR A 270 7.66 13.22 11.39
CA TYR A 270 6.58 12.94 12.33
C TYR A 270 5.26 12.87 11.59
N ASN A 271 4.77 11.65 11.39
CA ASN A 271 3.43 11.39 10.90
C ASN A 271 2.59 10.69 11.99
N PRO A 272 1.79 11.44 12.79
CA PRO A 272 0.99 10.85 13.85
C PRO A 272 -0.03 9.84 13.34
N VAL A 273 -0.51 9.99 12.09
CA VAL A 273 -1.47 9.06 11.49
C VAL A 273 -0.82 7.70 11.25
N PHE A 274 0.41 7.66 10.72
CA PHE A 274 1.11 6.39 10.54
C PHE A 274 1.52 5.75 11.86
N LEU A 275 1.97 6.54 12.83
CA LEU A 275 2.31 6.01 14.16
C LEU A 275 1.08 5.37 14.82
N TYR A 276 -0.04 6.06 14.80
CA TYR A 276 -1.31 5.54 15.32
C TYR A 276 -1.80 4.31 14.54
N LEU A 277 -1.70 4.31 13.21
CA LEU A 277 -2.06 3.16 12.38
C LEU A 277 -1.20 1.93 12.69
N SER A 278 0.10 2.12 12.94
CA SER A 278 1.01 1.03 13.35
C SER A 278 0.63 0.47 14.71
N GLU A 279 0.33 1.33 15.68
CA GLU A 279 -0.12 0.92 17.03
C GLU A 279 -1.44 0.14 16.97
N LEU A 280 -2.41 0.58 16.14
CA LEU A 280 -3.65 -0.15 15.89
C LEU A 280 -3.41 -1.53 15.28
N ARG A 281 -2.48 -1.63 14.31
CA ARG A 281 -2.12 -2.90 13.66
C ARG A 281 -1.41 -3.85 14.61
N GLU A 282 -0.57 -3.34 15.50
CA GLU A 282 0.11 -4.12 16.53
C GLU A 282 -0.86 -4.64 17.58
N ALA A 283 -1.77 -3.79 18.07
CA ALA A 283 -2.71 -4.14 19.14
C ALA A 283 -3.90 -4.99 18.66
N PHE A 284 -4.43 -4.71 17.46
CA PHE A 284 -5.70 -5.28 16.98
C PHE A 284 -5.60 -5.98 15.63
N GLY A 285 -4.38 -6.18 15.11
CA GLY A 285 -4.14 -6.83 13.82
C GLY A 285 -4.71 -8.24 13.73
N ASP A 286 -4.89 -8.95 14.85
CA ASP A 286 -5.54 -10.27 14.87
C ASP A 286 -7.06 -10.22 14.70
N LEU A 287 -7.68 -9.09 15.04
CA LEU A 287 -9.14 -8.91 15.02
C LEU A 287 -9.63 -8.17 13.78
N ALA A 288 -8.84 -7.22 13.28
CA ALA A 288 -9.24 -6.31 12.21
C ALA A 288 -8.13 -6.03 11.20
N LEU A 289 -8.53 -5.51 10.05
CA LEU A 289 -7.65 -4.92 9.04
C LEU A 289 -7.88 -3.40 9.04
N PHE A 290 -6.79 -2.63 9.01
CA PHE A 290 -6.82 -1.18 9.05
C PHE A 290 -6.23 -0.60 7.78
N PHE A 291 -6.95 0.33 7.16
CA PHE A 291 -6.56 0.94 5.89
C PHE A 291 -6.66 2.46 5.96
N CYS A 292 -5.65 3.14 5.42
CA CYS A 292 -5.59 4.60 5.39
C CYS A 292 -4.94 5.06 4.09
N ASP A 293 -5.37 6.22 3.58
CA ASP A 293 -4.68 6.88 2.49
C ASP A 293 -3.42 7.58 3.02
N PRO A 294 -2.20 7.15 2.63
CA PRO A 294 -0.94 7.72 3.09
C PRO A 294 -0.77 9.20 2.72
N TYR A 295 -1.44 9.69 1.69
CA TYR A 295 -1.29 11.04 1.16
C TYR A 295 -2.39 11.99 1.66
N GLY A 296 -2.50 12.11 2.98
CA GLY A 296 -3.39 13.07 3.62
C GLY A 296 -4.83 12.57 3.86
N GLY A 297 -5.04 11.26 3.91
CA GLY A 297 -6.31 10.67 4.30
C GLY A 297 -6.75 11.11 5.70
N THR A 298 -8.02 11.50 5.84
CA THR A 298 -8.62 11.90 7.12
C THR A 298 -9.47 10.80 7.76
N VAL A 299 -9.50 9.61 7.17
CA VAL A 299 -10.30 8.48 7.63
C VAL A 299 -9.44 7.23 7.60
N ILE A 300 -9.43 6.48 8.70
CA ILE A 300 -8.92 5.11 8.75
C ILE A 300 -10.12 4.18 8.68
N ALA A 301 -10.17 3.37 7.63
CA ALA A 301 -11.23 2.40 7.41
C ALA A 301 -10.83 1.05 8.04
N VAL A 302 -11.76 0.42 8.74
CA VAL A 302 -11.53 -0.81 9.50
C VAL A 302 -12.48 -1.90 9.02
N LEU A 303 -11.94 -3.09 8.81
CA LEU A 303 -12.70 -4.29 8.43
C LEU A 303 -12.44 -5.41 9.44
N TRP A 304 -13.49 -5.96 10.02
CA TRP A 304 -13.38 -7.07 10.95
C TRP A 304 -12.99 -8.36 10.23
N LYS A 305 -12.09 -9.15 10.85
CA LYS A 305 -11.77 -10.49 10.36
C LYS A 305 -12.87 -11.45 10.81
N PRO A 306 -13.70 -12.04 9.92
CA PRO A 306 -14.85 -12.85 10.36
C PRO A 306 -14.45 -14.04 11.25
N LYS A 307 -13.27 -14.61 11.02
CA LYS A 307 -12.73 -15.71 11.83
C LYS A 307 -12.46 -15.30 13.28
N ALA A 308 -12.13 -14.03 13.53
CA ALA A 308 -11.83 -13.54 14.87
C ALA A 308 -13.08 -13.45 15.77
N PHE A 309 -14.26 -13.36 15.15
CA PHE A 309 -15.56 -13.23 15.82
C PHE A 309 -16.26 -14.58 16.05
N ALA A 310 -15.69 -15.68 15.57
CA ALA A 310 -16.18 -17.02 15.91
C ALA A 310 -15.93 -17.31 17.41
N PRO A 311 -16.92 -17.88 18.14
CA PRO A 311 -16.73 -18.25 19.54
C PRO A 311 -15.57 -19.24 19.70
N ALA A 312 -14.58 -18.88 20.52
CA ALA A 312 -13.40 -19.69 20.79
C ALA A 312 -13.40 -20.16 22.26
N PRO A 313 -12.83 -21.34 22.58
CA PRO A 313 -12.65 -21.75 23.97
C PRO A 313 -11.72 -20.76 24.70
N PHE A 314 -12.02 -20.50 25.98
CA PHE A 314 -11.21 -19.59 26.80
C PHE A 314 -9.74 -20.05 26.88
N LYS A 315 -8.83 -19.14 26.54
CA LYS A 315 -7.39 -19.28 26.72
C LYS A 315 -6.85 -17.98 27.31
N THR A 316 -6.04 -18.09 28.36
CA THR A 316 -5.45 -16.94 29.05
C THR A 316 -4.58 -16.05 28.15
N SER A 317 -3.93 -16.64 27.14
CA SER A 317 -3.13 -15.90 26.15
C SER A 317 -3.96 -15.10 25.13
N GLN A 318 -5.27 -15.32 25.05
CA GLN A 318 -6.14 -14.73 24.02
C GLN A 318 -7.27 -13.89 24.64
N VAL A 319 -7.06 -13.33 25.83
CA VAL A 319 -8.09 -12.56 26.55
C VAL A 319 -8.17 -11.10 26.08
N SER A 320 -7.08 -10.56 25.52
CA SER A 320 -7.04 -9.16 25.06
C SER A 320 -8.19 -8.85 24.10
N ALA A 321 -8.88 -7.74 24.34
CA ALA A 321 -10.02 -7.27 23.54
C ALA A 321 -11.20 -8.26 23.40
N ARG A 322 -11.31 -9.29 24.27
CA ARG A 322 -12.39 -10.28 24.26
C ARG A 322 -13.15 -10.31 25.59
N THR A 323 -14.44 -10.57 25.53
CA THR A 323 -15.28 -10.90 26.70
C THR A 323 -15.46 -12.41 26.81
N VAL A 324 -15.60 -12.88 28.06
CA VAL A 324 -15.90 -14.28 28.36
C VAL A 324 -17.40 -14.41 28.60
N LYS A 325 -18.08 -15.22 27.76
CA LYS A 325 -19.46 -15.65 27.98
C LYS A 325 -19.43 -17.09 28.49
N VAL A 326 -19.96 -17.32 29.69
CA VAL A 326 -20.02 -18.64 30.33
C VAL A 326 -21.42 -19.22 30.12
N THR A 327 -21.52 -20.35 29.43
CA THR A 327 -22.78 -21.08 29.24
C THR A 327 -22.65 -22.47 29.85
N GLY A 328 -23.21 -22.66 31.04
CA GLY A 328 -23.07 -23.91 31.79
C GLY A 328 -21.62 -24.16 32.20
N ASN A 329 -21.03 -25.27 31.72
CA ASN A 329 -19.64 -25.66 32.01
C ASN A 329 -18.63 -25.18 30.95
N GLU A 330 -19.06 -24.49 29.89
CA GLU A 330 -18.19 -24.02 28.80
C GLU A 330 -18.01 -22.50 28.87
N ALA A 331 -16.75 -22.05 28.93
CA ALA A 331 -16.38 -20.64 28.79
C ALA A 331 -15.93 -20.35 27.36
N LYS A 332 -16.65 -19.47 26.67
CA LYS A 332 -16.35 -19.05 25.28
C LYS A 332 -15.96 -17.58 25.27
N THR A 333 -15.06 -17.20 24.35
CA THR A 333 -14.61 -15.82 24.18
C THR A 333 -15.02 -15.26 22.83
N VAL A 334 -15.51 -14.03 22.85
CA VAL A 334 -15.92 -13.26 21.67
C VAL A 334 -15.30 -11.86 21.79
N PRO A 335 -14.87 -11.21 20.69
CA PRO A 335 -14.38 -9.84 20.74
C PRO A 335 -15.41 -8.89 21.38
N ASN A 336 -14.94 -7.99 22.26
CA ASN A 336 -15.79 -6.95 22.84
C ASN A 336 -15.75 -5.71 21.95
N VAL A 337 -16.69 -5.61 21.01
CA VAL A 337 -16.68 -4.53 20.01
C VAL A 337 -16.75 -3.16 20.68
N GLU A 338 -17.62 -2.95 21.66
CA GLU A 338 -17.78 -1.65 22.33
C GLU A 338 -16.47 -1.19 22.97
N ALA A 339 -15.80 -2.07 23.74
CA ALA A 339 -14.51 -1.75 24.35
C ALA A 339 -13.42 -1.49 23.30
N ILE A 340 -13.39 -2.25 22.19
CA ILE A 340 -12.41 -2.02 21.12
C ILE A 340 -12.62 -0.65 20.46
N LEU A 341 -13.89 -0.24 20.24
CA LEU A 341 -14.20 1.07 19.66
C LEU A 341 -13.80 2.21 20.61
N GLU A 342 -13.96 2.02 21.92
CA GLU A 342 -13.45 2.95 22.95
C GLU A 342 -11.91 2.99 22.94
N ASP A 343 -11.24 1.83 22.87
CA ASP A 343 -9.79 1.74 22.81
C ASP A 343 -9.24 2.47 21.56
N PHE A 344 -9.93 2.40 20.41
CA PHE A 344 -9.56 3.18 19.23
C PHE A 344 -9.56 4.68 19.54
N GLN A 345 -10.55 5.20 20.27
CA GLN A 345 -10.60 6.60 20.67
C GLN A 345 -9.50 6.96 21.69
N VAL A 346 -9.26 6.07 22.67
CA VAL A 346 -8.28 6.29 23.74
C VAL A 346 -6.85 6.31 23.19
N LEU A 347 -6.47 5.34 22.36
CA LEU A 347 -5.16 5.29 21.70
C LEU A 347 -4.94 6.51 20.81
N GLY A 348 -5.99 6.92 20.10
CA GLY A 348 -5.95 8.04 19.18
C GLY A 348 -6.24 9.40 19.81
N LYS A 349 -6.07 9.57 21.13
CA LYS A 349 -6.42 10.80 21.84
C LYS A 349 -5.83 12.04 21.15
N ASP A 350 -6.65 13.09 21.00
CA ASP A 350 -6.36 14.35 20.30
C ASP A 350 -6.11 14.25 18.78
N LEU A 351 -5.96 13.03 18.23
CA LEU A 351 -5.87 12.75 16.79
C LEU A 351 -7.22 12.32 16.21
N VAL A 352 -7.97 11.48 16.92
CA VAL A 352 -9.27 10.93 16.51
C VAL A 352 -10.37 11.91 16.86
N LYS A 353 -11.18 12.25 15.86
CA LYS A 353 -12.37 13.10 16.00
C LYS A 353 -13.59 12.29 16.42
N SER A 354 -13.81 11.14 15.78
CA SER A 354 -14.96 10.26 16.05
C SER A 354 -14.72 8.87 15.46
N VAL A 355 -15.34 7.86 16.07
CA VAL A 355 -15.36 6.48 15.56
C VAL A 355 -16.81 6.13 15.20
N GLU A 356 -17.05 5.78 13.96
CA GLU A 356 -18.38 5.46 13.41
C GLU A 356 -18.45 3.96 13.09
N ALA A 357 -19.30 3.22 13.80
CA ALA A 357 -19.63 1.85 13.44
C ALA A 357 -20.69 1.86 12.34
N LYS A 358 -20.38 1.27 11.18
CA LYS A 358 -21.25 1.18 10.00
C LYS A 358 -22.12 -0.08 10.01
N THR A 359 -21.67 -1.14 10.68
CA THR A 359 -22.37 -2.42 10.70
C THR A 359 -22.71 -2.86 12.12
N ASP A 360 -24.00 -3.03 12.41
CA ASP A 360 -24.49 -3.66 13.65
C ASP A 360 -24.34 -5.19 13.66
N LYS A 361 -23.79 -5.77 12.57
CA LYS A 361 -23.60 -7.23 12.41
C LYS A 361 -22.78 -7.87 13.53
N TRP A 362 -22.03 -7.08 14.28
CA TRP A 362 -21.05 -7.54 15.26
C TRP A 362 -21.36 -7.09 16.70
N SER A 363 -22.49 -6.41 16.90
CA SER A 363 -22.99 -6.00 18.22
C SER A 363 -23.72 -7.20 18.87
N PHE A 364 -23.19 -7.76 19.97
CA PHE A 364 -23.65 -9.04 20.55
C PHE A 364 -23.96 -9.05 22.04
#